data_AF-A0A645A751-F1
#
_entry.id   AF-A0A645A751-F1
#
_cell.length_a   1.000
_cell.length_b   1.000
_cell.length_c   1.000
_cell.angle_alpha   90.00
_cell.angle_beta   90.00
_cell.angle_gamma   90.00
#
_symmetry.space_group_name_H-M   'P 1'
#
loop_
_entity.id
_entity.type
_entity.pdbx_description
1 polymer ?
#
loop_
_entity_poly.entity_id
_entity_poly.type
_entity_poly.pdbx_seq_one_letter_code
_entity_poly.pdbx_strand_id
1 'polypeptide(L)'
;MCECLSLCPDDFPLSEAFELMEGLSSLRPKQVQELLEECKSIKVKRLFLYFAERAGHSWFKYIDQSKINLGSGNRSLVANGVLTPKYGLVLPNELAK
;
A
#
# COMPACT_ATOMS: atom_id res chain seq x y z
N MET A 1 -5.99 5.61 -8.17
CA MET A 1 -5.50 4.70 -7.12
C MET A 1 -4.66 5.41 -6.05
N CYS A 2 -3.48 5.99 -6.38
CA CYS A 2 -2.68 6.72 -5.38
C CYS A 2 -3.46 7.85 -4.67
N GLU A 3 -4.38 8.51 -5.38
CA GLU A 3 -5.31 9.49 -4.82
C GLU A 3 -6.23 8.87 -3.75
N CYS A 4 -6.92 7.77 -4.05
CA CYS A 4 -7.76 7.04 -3.08
C CYS A 4 -6.98 6.61 -1.82
N LEU A 5 -5.76 6.07 -2.01
CA LEU A 5 -4.88 5.69 -0.89
C LEU A 5 -4.41 6.91 -0.08
N SER A 6 -4.37 8.10 -0.69
CA SER A 6 -4.02 9.34 0.00
C SER A 6 -5.13 9.83 0.91
N LEU A 7 -6.39 9.52 0.58
CA LEU A 7 -7.60 9.83 1.35
C LEU A 7 -7.85 8.85 2.51
N CYS A 8 -7.20 7.69 2.51
CA CYS A 8 -7.36 6.70 3.57
C CYS A 8 -6.70 7.13 4.90
N PRO A 9 -7.31 6.81 6.06
CA PRO A 9 -8.64 6.21 6.22
C PRO A 9 -9.76 7.23 6.34
N ASP A 10 -9.44 8.53 6.42
CA ASP A 10 -10.35 9.57 6.91
C ASP A 10 -11.51 9.84 5.94
N ASP A 11 -11.20 9.94 4.65
CA ASP A 11 -12.17 10.26 3.60
C ASP A 11 -12.47 9.05 2.70
N PHE A 12 -11.70 7.97 2.83
CA PHE A 12 -11.89 6.74 2.06
C PHE A 12 -11.55 5.50 2.90
N PRO A 13 -12.48 4.53 3.06
CA PRO A 13 -12.24 3.35 3.89
C PRO A 13 -11.09 2.47 3.37
N LEU A 14 -10.29 1.94 4.30
CA LEU A 14 -9.18 1.05 3.96
C LEU A 14 -9.62 -0.26 3.29
N SER A 15 -10.81 -0.76 3.64
CA SER A 15 -11.41 -1.96 3.03
C SER A 15 -11.74 -1.72 1.55
N GLU A 16 -12.45 -0.62 1.24
CA GLU A 16 -12.76 -0.24 -0.14
C GLU A 16 -11.50 0.03 -0.96
N ALA A 17 -10.48 0.65 -0.34
CA ALA A 17 -9.18 0.82 -0.97
C ALA A 17 -8.48 -0.51 -1.29
N PHE A 18 -8.62 -1.50 -0.43
CA PHE A 18 -8.10 -2.84 -0.68
C PHE A 18 -8.86 -3.53 -1.81
N GLU A 19 -10.19 -3.49 -1.81
CA GLU A 19 -11.03 -4.06 -2.88
C GLU A 19 -10.69 -3.46 -4.26
N LEU A 20 -10.47 -2.14 -4.33
CA LEU A 20 -10.00 -1.49 -5.55
C LEU A 20 -8.61 -2.00 -5.95
N MET A 21 -7.70 -2.25 -4.99
CA MET A 21 -6.36 -2.78 -5.27
C MET A 21 -6.43 -4.22 -5.77
N GLU A 22 -7.35 -5.05 -5.29
CA GLU A 22 -7.56 -6.42 -5.78
C GLU A 22 -7.92 -6.45 -7.27
N GLY A 23 -8.65 -5.44 -7.77
CA GLY A 23 -8.99 -5.32 -9.20
C GLY A 23 -7.81 -4.98 -10.12
N LEU A 24 -6.65 -4.59 -9.60
CA LEU A 24 -5.50 -4.12 -10.40
C LEU A 24 -4.59 -5.25 -10.88
N SER A 25 -5.14 -6.34 -11.42
CA SER A 25 -4.40 -7.57 -11.76
C SER A 25 -3.45 -7.46 -12.97
N SER A 26 -3.57 -6.42 -13.79
CA SER A 26 -2.87 -6.29 -15.08
C SER A 26 -1.96 -5.05 -15.20
N LEU A 27 -1.51 -4.50 -14.07
CA LEU A 27 -0.60 -3.35 -14.10
C LEU A 27 0.76 -3.71 -14.72
N ARG A 28 1.33 -2.74 -15.44
CA ARG A 28 2.68 -2.84 -16.00
C ARG A 28 3.71 -2.56 -14.90
N PRO A 29 4.60 -3.50 -14.54
CA PRO A 29 5.56 -3.30 -13.44
C PRO A 29 6.40 -2.03 -13.55
N LYS A 30 6.88 -1.71 -14.77
CA LYS A 30 7.69 -0.52 -15.01
C LYS A 30 6.96 0.78 -14.64
N GLN A 31 5.68 0.89 -14.98
CA GLN A 31 4.90 2.09 -14.64
C GLN A 31 4.61 2.18 -13.14
N VAL A 32 4.36 1.03 -12.50
CA VAL A 32 4.16 0.98 -11.05
C VAL A 32 5.44 1.38 -10.32
N GLN A 33 6.60 0.91 -10.80
CA GLN A 33 7.91 1.28 -10.28
C GLN A 33 8.11 2.80 -10.35
N GLU A 34 8.00 3.39 -11.54
CA GLU A 34 8.15 4.84 -11.76
C GLU A 34 7.19 5.65 -10.86
N LEU A 35 5.92 5.25 -10.83
CA LEU A 35 4.90 5.88 -9.98
C LEU A 35 5.27 5.84 -8.49
N LEU A 36 5.78 4.71 -7.99
CA LEU A 36 6.14 4.55 -6.58
C LEU A 36 7.46 5.25 -6.23
N GLU A 37 8.41 5.34 -7.15
CA GLU A 37 9.64 6.12 -6.94
C GLU A 37 9.37 7.62 -6.87
N GLU A 38 8.49 8.13 -7.74
CA GLU A 38 8.10 9.56 -7.78
C GLU A 38 7.09 9.95 -6.69
N CYS A 39 6.35 8.98 -6.13
CA CYS A 39 5.35 9.26 -5.11
C CYS A 39 5.99 9.82 -3.83
N LYS A 40 5.62 11.05 -3.48
CA LYS A 40 6.13 11.74 -2.28
C LYS A 40 5.48 11.24 -0.98
N SER A 41 4.30 10.65 -1.05
CA SER A 41 3.57 10.18 0.13
C SER A 41 4.04 8.80 0.58
N ILE A 42 4.74 8.76 1.71
CA ILE A 42 5.15 7.51 2.37
C ILE A 42 3.95 6.62 2.70
N LYS A 43 2.81 7.22 3.12
CA LYS A 43 1.56 6.50 3.40
C LYS A 43 1.09 5.72 2.17
N VAL A 44 1.01 6.41 1.04
CA VAL A 44 0.51 5.84 -0.23
C VAL A 44 1.41 4.72 -0.69
N LYS A 45 2.74 4.91 -0.67
CA LYS A 45 3.69 3.87 -1.09
C LYS A 45 3.58 2.60 -0.25
N ARG A 46 3.52 2.75 1.07
CA ARG A 46 3.37 1.61 2.00
C ARG A 46 2.04 0.89 1.80
N LEU A 47 0.93 1.63 1.71
CA LEU A 47 -0.40 1.04 1.48
C LEU A 47 -0.47 0.34 0.12
N PHE A 48 0.03 0.96 -0.95
CA PHE A 48 0.03 0.39 -2.28
C PHE A 48 0.81 -0.93 -2.31
N LEU A 49 2.04 -0.95 -1.79
CA LEU A 49 2.84 -2.16 -1.78
C LEU A 49 2.22 -3.24 -0.90
N TYR A 50 1.71 -2.88 0.27
CA TYR A 50 1.06 -3.83 1.17
C TYR A 50 -0.17 -4.47 0.52
N PHE A 51 -1.08 -3.67 -0.01
CA PHE A 51 -2.29 -4.16 -0.66
C PHE A 51 -1.98 -4.93 -1.93
N ALA A 52 -0.99 -4.52 -2.72
CA ALA A 52 -0.59 -5.25 -3.92
C ALA A 52 0.01 -6.63 -3.60
N GLU A 53 0.85 -6.71 -2.56
CA GLU A 53 1.40 -7.98 -2.09
C GLU A 53 0.29 -8.88 -1.54
N ARG A 54 -0.58 -8.33 -0.70
CA ARG A 54 -1.70 -9.05 -0.08
C ARG A 54 -2.70 -9.58 -1.11
N ALA A 55 -2.97 -8.82 -2.16
CA ALA A 55 -3.82 -9.24 -3.28
C ALA A 55 -3.15 -10.32 -4.17
N GLY A 56 -1.88 -10.66 -3.95
CA GLY A 56 -1.19 -11.72 -4.68
C GLY A 56 -0.92 -11.38 -6.15
N HIS A 57 -0.74 -10.09 -6.47
CA HIS A 57 -0.58 -9.67 -7.87
C HIS A 57 0.66 -10.27 -8.51
N SER A 58 0.47 -10.93 -9.65
CA SER A 58 1.57 -11.60 -10.38
C SER A 58 2.65 -10.63 -10.85
N TRP A 59 2.29 -9.36 -11.09
CA TRP A 59 3.21 -8.30 -11.49
C TRP A 59 4.06 -7.76 -10.32
N PHE A 60 3.65 -8.00 -9.07
CA PHE A 60 4.30 -7.46 -7.87
C PHE A 60 5.75 -7.94 -7.71
N LYS A 61 6.03 -9.19 -8.09
CA LYS A 61 7.39 -9.78 -8.03
C LYS A 61 8.43 -9.07 -8.92
N TYR A 62 7.99 -8.22 -9.84
CA TYR A 62 8.87 -7.44 -10.72
C TYR A 62 9.14 -6.02 -10.19
N ILE A 63 8.59 -5.66 -9.02
CA ILE A 63 8.81 -4.37 -8.38
C ILE A 63 10.09 -4.44 -7.53
N ASP A 64 11.03 -3.55 -7.81
CA ASP A 64 12.25 -3.38 -7.03
C ASP A 64 11.97 -2.45 -5.84
N GLN A 65 11.60 -3.06 -4.71
CA GLN A 65 11.30 -2.33 -3.48
C GLN A 65 12.53 -1.62 -2.88
N SER A 66 13.76 -1.99 -3.25
CA SER A 66 14.98 -1.35 -2.73
C SER A 66 15.12 0.11 -3.19
N LYS A 67 14.50 0.45 -4.33
CA LYS A 67 14.48 1.81 -4.89
C LYS A 67 13.33 2.67 -4.36
N ILE A 68 12.38 2.06 -3.66
CA ILE A 68 11.19 2.76 -3.18
C ILE A 68 11.43 3.19 -1.74
N ASN A 69 11.55 4.50 -1.52
CA ASN A 69 11.71 5.04 -0.17
C ASN A 69 10.41 4.88 0.63
N LEU A 70 10.39 3.95 1.59
CA LEU A 70 9.28 3.73 2.52
C LEU A 70 9.39 4.54 3.80
N GLY A 71 10.40 5.39 3.97
CA GLY A 71 10.64 6.14 5.20
C GLY A 71 10.88 5.23 6.40
N SER A 72 10.88 5.81 7.60
CA SER A 72 11.16 5.12 8.86
C SER A 72 9.95 5.12 9.80
N GLY A 73 10.01 4.27 10.83
CA GLY A 73 9.01 4.20 11.90
C GLY A 73 7.66 3.60 11.50
N ASN A 74 6.83 3.35 12.51
CA ASN A 74 5.48 2.84 12.33
C ASN A 74 4.53 3.98 12.00
N ARG A 75 3.63 3.74 11.04
CA ARG A 75 2.55 4.64 10.68
C ARG A 75 1.24 4.01 11.08
N SER A 76 0.63 4.56 12.12
CA SER A 76 -0.69 4.10 12.54
C SER A 76 -1.78 4.74 11.71
N LEU A 77 -2.63 3.92 11.09
CA LEU A 77 -3.82 4.39 10.39
C LEU A 77 -5.07 4.26 11.26
N VAL A 78 -5.05 3.43 12.31
CA VAL A 78 -6.16 3.28 13.26
C VAL A 78 -5.64 3.09 14.68
N ALA A 79 -6.36 3.58 15.69
CA ALA A 79 -5.91 3.56 17.08
C ALA A 79 -5.71 2.15 17.66
N ASN A 80 -6.60 1.20 17.32
CA ASN A 80 -6.61 -0.17 17.86
C ASN A 80 -6.28 -1.21 16.78
N GLY A 81 -5.28 -0.92 15.94
CA GLY A 81 -4.87 -1.80 14.85
C GLY A 81 -3.75 -2.77 15.23
N VAL A 82 -3.40 -3.60 14.26
CA VAL A 82 -2.30 -4.56 14.32
C VAL A 82 -1.16 -4.09 13.42
N LEU A 83 0.07 -4.18 13.93
CA LEU A 83 1.26 -3.81 13.19
C LEU A 83 1.55 -4.84 12.10
N THR A 84 1.68 -4.36 10.86
CA THR A 84 2.27 -5.06 9.72
C THR A 84 3.74 -4.63 9.60
N PRO A 85 4.71 -5.41 10.13
CA PRO A 85 6.07 -4.93 10.33
C PRO A 85 6.81 -4.63 9.04
N LYS A 86 6.58 -5.43 7.98
CA LYS A 86 7.25 -5.29 6.68
C LYS A 86 7.08 -3.90 6.06
N TYR A 87 5.93 -3.28 6.27
CA TYR A 87 5.60 -1.96 5.73
C TYR A 87 5.50 -0.87 6.80
N GLY A 88 5.72 -1.21 8.07
CA GLY A 88 5.57 -0.29 9.19
C GLY A 88 4.19 0.37 9.22
N LEU A 89 3.12 -0.40 8.99
CA LEU A 89 1.73 0.08 9.01
C LEU A 89 0.98 -0.54 10.18
N VAL A 90 0.18 0.25 10.91
CA VAL A 90 -0.81 -0.30 11.87
C VAL A 90 -2.19 -0.19 11.24
N LEU A 91 -2.79 -1.35 10.97
CA LEU A 91 -4.04 -1.50 10.20
C LEU A 91 -5.14 -2.15 11.04
N PRO A 92 -6.42 -2.00 10.68
CA PRO A 92 -7.49 -2.80 11.26
C PRO A 92 -7.16 -4.30 11.22
N ASN A 93 -7.61 -5.06 12.23
CA ASN A 93 -7.30 -6.49 12.34
C ASN A 93 -7.73 -7.29 11.09
N GLU A 94 -8.85 -6.92 10.46
CA GLU A 94 -9.31 -7.56 9.22
C GLU A 94 -8.35 -7.35 8.03
N LEU A 95 -7.58 -6.27 8.05
CA LEU A 95 -6.62 -5.90 7.02
C LEU A 95 -5.17 -6.19 7.41
N ALA A 96 -4.91 -6.74 8.59
CA ALA A 96 -3.55 -7.04 9.06
C ALA A 96 -3.23 -8.55 9.08
N LYS A 97 -4.19 -9.37 8.65
CA LYS A 97 -4.06 -10.82 8.49
C LYS A 97 -3.60 -11.20 7.10
#